data_AF-A0A6P3Z6Q2-F1
#
_entry.id   AF-A0A6P3Z6Q2-F1
#
_cell.length_a   1.000
_cell.length_b   1.000
_cell.length_c   1.000
_cell.angle_alpha   90.00
_cell.angle_beta   90.00
_cell.angle_gamma   90.00
#
_symmetry.space_group_name_H-M   'P 1'
#
loop_
_entity.id
_entity.type
_entity.pdbx_description
1 polymer ?
#
loop_
_entity_poly.entity_id
_entity_poly.type
_entity_poly.pdbx_seq_one_letter_code
_entity_poly.pdbx_strand_id
1 'polypeptide(L)'
;MKMVLQSIKVFCEQWYGPFRNGDQLGGCAIRDSAFASTAALEASEVVGIWQGPNAVANFDASQVNSLQELVDDNMQKSVRDGLDLVLLPKQLWCSLKESNDGGTCSEVGWLLNHGHAITSKCTFSSKTTLKASPYIYMVVLF
;
A
#
# COMPACT_ATOMS: atom_id res chain seq x y z
N MET A 1 12.73 0.79 19.23
CA MET A 1 13.17 1.89 18.35
C MET A 1 11.94 2.36 17.59
N LYS A 2 11.66 3.67 17.54
CA LYS A 2 10.43 4.19 16.91
C LYS A 2 10.72 4.56 15.45
N MET A 3 9.98 4.00 14.51
CA MET A 3 10.05 4.45 13.12
C MET A 3 9.29 5.77 12.96
N VAL A 4 9.86 6.70 12.21
CA VAL A 4 9.27 8.02 11.94
C VAL A 4 9.32 8.27 10.44
N LEU A 5 8.21 8.72 9.87
CA LEU A 5 8.13 9.08 8.46
C LEU A 5 8.92 10.37 8.20
N GLN A 6 9.98 10.28 7.39
CA GLN A 6 10.82 11.45 7.05
C GLN A 6 10.46 12.08 5.70
N SER A 7 10.21 11.26 4.68
CA SER A 7 9.91 11.71 3.33
C SER A 7 9.14 10.64 2.56
N ILE A 8 8.34 11.06 1.58
CA ILE A 8 7.62 10.17 0.67
C ILE A 8 8.18 10.37 -0.73
N LYS A 9 8.45 9.26 -1.43
CA LYS A 9 8.82 9.24 -2.84
C LYS A 9 7.80 8.39 -3.58
N VAL A 10 7.18 8.95 -4.61
CA VAL A 10 6.19 8.27 -5.43
C VAL A 10 6.76 8.09 -6.83
N PHE A 11 6.77 6.84 -7.29
CA PHE A 11 7.16 6.47 -8.64
C PHE A 11 5.90 5.98 -9.37
N CYS A 12 5.49 6.69 -10.41
CA CYS A 12 4.38 6.28 -11.27
C CYS A 12 4.97 5.79 -12.59
N GLU A 13 4.97 4.47 -12.79
CA GLU A 13 5.52 3.85 -13.98
C GLU A 13 4.37 3.38 -14.89
N GLN A 14 4.35 3.88 -16.12
CA GLN A 14 3.46 3.39 -17.16
C GLN A 14 4.28 2.63 -18.19
N TRP A 15 4.00 1.33 -18.29
CA TRP A 15 4.59 0.45 -19.30
C TRP A 15 3.82 0.59 -20.62
N TYR A 16 4.52 0.89 -21.71
CA TYR A 16 3.91 0.99 -23.03
C TYR A 16 3.73 -0.41 -23.64
N GLY A 17 2.56 -0.63 -24.26
CA GLY A 17 2.33 -1.71 -25.24
C GLY A 17 2.05 -3.11 -24.65
N PRO A 18 1.48 -4.02 -25.46
CA PRO A 18 1.41 -5.43 -25.09
C PRO A 18 2.83 -6.02 -25.11
N PHE A 19 3.20 -6.77 -24.05
CA PHE A 19 4.39 -7.62 -24.04
C PHE A 19 4.36 -8.53 -25.27
N ARG A 20 5.18 -8.25 -26.29
CA ARG A 20 5.41 -9.14 -27.43
C ARG A 20 6.91 -9.44 -27.50
N ASN A 21 7.25 -10.71 -27.28
CA ASN A 21 8.48 -11.33 -27.77
C ASN A 21 9.82 -10.67 -27.41
N GLY A 22 10.01 -10.24 -26.16
CA GLY A 22 11.36 -9.95 -25.64
C GLY A 22 12.04 -8.68 -26.15
N ASP A 23 11.36 -7.86 -26.97
CA ASP A 23 11.85 -6.53 -27.32
C ASP A 23 11.37 -5.50 -26.29
N GLN A 24 12.29 -4.69 -25.78
CA GLN A 24 12.03 -3.60 -24.85
C GLN A 24 11.26 -2.47 -25.57
N LEU A 25 9.94 -2.61 -25.68
CA LEU A 25 9.09 -1.60 -26.28
C LEU A 25 8.64 -0.60 -25.23
N GLY A 26 9.35 0.53 -25.19
CA GLY A 26 8.84 1.78 -24.63
C GLY A 26 9.38 2.14 -23.25
N GLY A 27 10.11 3.26 -23.18
CA GLY A 27 10.37 3.95 -21.93
C GLY A 27 9.07 4.49 -21.30
N CYS A 28 9.18 4.97 -20.06
CA CYS A 28 8.06 5.50 -19.28
C CYS A 28 7.24 6.51 -20.10
N ALA A 29 5.96 6.18 -20.34
CA ALA A 29 5.01 7.08 -20.95
C ALA A 29 4.66 8.22 -19.99
N ILE A 30 4.89 9.47 -20.37
CA ILE A 30 4.33 10.62 -19.64
C ILE A 30 2.99 10.98 -20.31
N ARG A 31 2.00 10.07 -20.30
CA ARG A 31 0.64 10.42 -20.75
C ARG A 31 -0.14 11.20 -19.69
N ASP A 32 0.28 11.11 -18.44
CA ASP A 32 -0.40 11.73 -17.31
C ASP A 32 0.24 13.05 -16.86
N SER A 33 -0.61 13.90 -16.27
CA SER A 33 -0.17 15.13 -15.63
C SER A 33 0.85 14.84 -14.52
N ALA A 34 1.79 15.76 -14.29
CA ALA A 34 2.81 15.63 -13.23
C ALA A 34 2.17 15.27 -11.88
N PHE A 35 2.83 14.45 -11.06
CA PHE A 35 2.24 13.94 -9.81
C PHE A 35 1.61 15.04 -8.94
N ALA A 36 2.35 16.12 -8.66
CA ALA A 36 1.89 17.25 -7.85
C ALA A 36 0.98 18.27 -8.59
N SER A 37 0.54 17.96 -9.81
CA SER A 37 -0.37 18.83 -10.57
C SER A 37 -1.85 18.61 -10.24
N THR A 38 -2.18 17.57 -9.49
CA THR A 38 -3.55 17.32 -9.02
C THR A 38 -3.64 17.57 -7.52
N ALA A 39 -4.84 17.90 -7.04
CA ALA A 39 -5.10 18.04 -5.62
C ALA A 39 -4.81 16.73 -4.88
N ALA A 40 -4.43 16.86 -3.61
CA ALA A 40 -4.37 15.71 -2.72
C ALA A 40 -5.75 15.07 -2.57
N LEU A 41 -5.76 13.77 -2.29
CA LEU A 41 -6.97 13.02 -1.98
C LEU A 41 -7.72 13.63 -0.79
N GLU A 42 -9.06 13.63 -0.83
CA GLU A 42 -9.88 14.08 0.29
C GLU A 42 -9.96 13.01 1.38
N ALA A 43 -9.85 13.42 2.65
CA ALA A 43 -9.83 12.49 3.77
C ALA A 43 -11.11 11.63 3.86
N SER A 44 -12.26 12.24 3.51
CA SER A 44 -13.57 11.60 3.52
C SER A 44 -13.69 10.43 2.55
N GLU A 45 -12.82 10.33 1.54
CA GLU A 45 -12.81 9.21 0.60
C GLU A 45 -12.03 7.99 1.12
N VAL A 46 -11.26 8.15 2.21
CA VAL A 46 -10.41 7.10 2.78
C VAL A 46 -10.86 6.70 4.18
N VAL A 47 -11.31 7.67 4.98
CA VAL A 47 -11.76 7.44 6.36
C VAL A 47 -13.01 6.56 6.37
N GLY A 48 -13.00 5.55 7.23
CA GLY A 48 -14.11 4.62 7.37
C GLY A 48 -13.66 3.18 7.55
N ILE A 49 -14.62 2.28 7.33
CA ILE A 49 -14.44 0.85 7.44
C ILE A 49 -14.25 0.27 6.04
N TRP A 50 -13.22 -0.55 5.88
CA TRP A 50 -12.91 -1.22 4.64
C TRP A 50 -12.84 -2.72 4.86
N GLN A 51 -13.21 -3.50 3.85
CA GLN A 51 -13.18 -4.94 3.86
C GLN A 51 -12.78 -5.48 2.49
N GLY A 52 -11.93 -6.50 2.46
CA GLY A 52 -11.67 -7.22 1.23
C GLY A 52 -10.72 -8.40 1.39
N PRO A 53 -10.47 -9.15 0.30
CA PRO A 53 -9.53 -10.26 0.32
C PRO A 53 -8.11 -9.76 0.62
N ASN A 54 -7.42 -10.48 1.50
CA ASN A 54 -6.07 -10.20 1.94
C ASN A 54 -5.18 -11.37 1.55
N ALA A 55 -3.98 -11.10 1.07
CA ALA A 55 -2.99 -12.11 0.82
C ALA A 55 -1.68 -11.70 1.52
N VAL A 56 -1.10 -12.59 2.31
CA VAL A 56 0.01 -12.25 3.23
C VAL A 56 1.25 -13.07 2.92
N ALA A 57 2.38 -12.38 2.77
CA ALA A 57 3.71 -12.98 2.78
C ALA A 57 4.37 -12.75 4.15
N ASN A 58 4.72 -13.82 4.87
CA ASN A 58 5.30 -13.76 6.22
C ASN A 58 6.82 -13.96 6.16
N PHE A 59 7.58 -13.08 6.80
CA PHE A 59 9.04 -13.01 6.74
C PHE A 59 9.72 -13.30 8.09
N ASP A 60 9.12 -14.16 8.92
CA ASP A 60 9.69 -14.48 10.24
C ASP A 60 11.14 -14.98 10.13
N ALA A 61 11.97 -14.52 11.08
CA ALA A 61 13.43 -14.70 11.08
C ALA A 61 13.91 -16.16 11.14
N SER A 62 13.00 -17.13 11.32
CA SER A 62 13.31 -18.56 11.27
C SER A 62 13.30 -19.13 9.84
N GLN A 63 12.88 -18.36 8.84
CA GLN A 63 12.77 -18.84 7.46
C GLN A 63 14.02 -18.48 6.64
N VAL A 64 14.64 -19.52 6.07
CA VAL A 64 15.95 -19.45 5.38
C VAL A 64 15.81 -18.98 3.92
N ASN A 65 14.59 -18.98 3.37
CA ASN A 65 14.34 -18.69 1.96
C ASN A 65 13.99 -17.21 1.74
N SER A 66 14.58 -16.62 0.69
CA SER A 66 14.35 -15.24 0.27
C SER A 66 13.00 -15.00 -0.43
N LEU A 67 12.33 -16.07 -0.87
CA LEU A 67 11.03 -16.03 -1.50
C LEU A 67 9.98 -16.51 -0.50
N GLN A 68 8.94 -15.70 -0.31
CA GLN A 68 7.81 -16.02 0.55
C GLN A 68 6.57 -16.23 -0.31
N GLU A 69 5.87 -17.32 -0.05
CA GLU A 69 4.58 -17.59 -0.65
C GLU A 69 3.57 -16.54 -0.16
N LEU A 70 2.78 -16.02 -1.09
CA LEU A 70 1.65 -15.17 -0.79
C LEU A 70 0.47 -16.09 -0.47
N VAL A 71 0.12 -16.20 0.81
CA VAL A 71 -0.98 -17.04 1.25
C VAL A 71 -2.25 -16.21 1.27
N ASP A 72 -3.29 -16.64 0.55
CA ASP A 72 -4.62 -16.04 0.64
C ASP A 72 -5.14 -16.23 2.07
N ASP A 73 -5.39 -15.10 2.71
CA ASP A 73 -6.05 -15.00 3.99
C ASP A 73 -7.52 -14.60 3.75
N ASN A 74 -8.36 -14.93 4.72
CA ASN A 74 -9.78 -14.61 4.69
C ASN A 74 -10.04 -13.11 4.52
N MET A 75 -11.31 -12.79 4.29
CA MET A 75 -11.79 -11.42 4.17
C MET A 75 -11.40 -10.57 5.40
N GLN A 76 -10.55 -9.55 5.19
CA GLN A 76 -9.99 -8.72 6.25
C GLN A 76 -10.70 -7.39 6.34
N LYS A 77 -11.03 -6.96 7.56
CA LYS A 77 -11.56 -5.63 7.87
C LYS A 77 -10.43 -4.70 8.31
N SER A 78 -10.39 -3.47 7.79
CA SER A 78 -9.54 -2.39 8.29
C SER A 78 -10.36 -1.15 8.62
N VAL A 79 -9.86 -0.36 9.57
CA VAL A 79 -10.48 0.89 9.99
C VAL A 79 -9.47 2.01 9.82
N ARG A 80 -9.89 3.07 9.14
CA ARG A 80 -9.09 4.27 8.88
C ARG A 80 -9.79 5.45 9.55
N ASP A 81 -9.13 6.03 10.54
CA ASP A 81 -9.64 7.06 11.45
C ASP A 81 -9.13 8.49 11.11
N GLY A 82 -8.24 8.62 10.13
CA GLY A 82 -7.75 9.90 9.64
C GLY A 82 -6.50 10.45 10.34
N LEU A 83 -6.17 9.97 11.53
CA LEU A 83 -5.12 10.57 12.37
C LEU A 83 -3.70 10.43 11.78
N ASP A 84 -3.38 9.27 11.19
CA ASP A 84 -2.05 8.98 10.64
C ASP A 84 -2.04 8.91 9.10
N LEU A 85 -3.08 9.44 8.44
CA LEU A 85 -3.16 9.44 6.98
C LEU A 85 -2.39 10.63 6.41
N VAL A 86 -1.47 10.33 5.49
CA VAL A 86 -0.89 11.32 4.57
C VAL A 86 -1.58 11.16 3.23
N LEU A 87 -2.40 12.15 2.88
CA LEU A 87 -3.17 12.20 1.65
C LEU A 87 -2.30 12.77 0.54
N LEU A 88 -2.30 12.12 -0.62
CA LEU A 88 -1.40 12.42 -1.72
C LEU A 88 -2.19 12.69 -3.01
N PRO A 89 -1.60 13.41 -3.97
CA PRO A 89 -2.15 13.52 -5.31
C PRO A 89 -2.38 12.16 -5.96
N LYS A 90 -3.13 12.16 -7.06
CA LYS A 90 -3.41 10.97 -7.89
C LYS A 90 -4.10 9.84 -7.11
N GLN A 91 -5.00 10.19 -6.20
CA GLN A 91 -5.84 9.23 -5.47
C GLN A 91 -5.04 8.30 -4.54
N LEU A 92 -3.83 8.73 -4.16
CA LEU A 92 -2.93 7.95 -3.31
C LEU A 92 -3.01 8.42 -1.87
N TRP A 93 -2.64 7.52 -0.96
CA TRP A 93 -2.43 7.84 0.44
C TRP A 93 -1.44 6.87 1.06
N CYS A 94 -0.89 7.25 2.21
CA CYS A 94 -0.13 6.34 3.05
C CYS A 94 -0.39 6.61 4.52
N SER A 95 -0.05 5.66 5.38
CA SER A 95 -0.03 5.84 6.82
C SER A 95 1.12 5.08 7.47
N LEU A 96 1.53 5.56 8.63
CA LEU A 96 2.50 4.90 9.48
C LEU A 96 1.95 4.89 10.91
N LYS A 97 1.56 3.71 11.39
CA LYS A 97 0.92 3.52 12.69
C LYS A 97 1.78 2.65 13.61
N GLU A 98 1.79 2.96 14.89
CA GLU A 98 2.33 2.05 15.90
C GLU A 98 1.33 0.90 16.12
N SER A 99 1.82 -0.34 16.12
CA SER A 99 0.97 -1.50 16.35
C SER A 99 0.95 -1.89 17.82
N ASN A 100 -0.14 -2.52 18.26
CA ASN A 100 -0.36 -2.89 19.66
C ASN A 100 0.74 -3.80 20.26
N ASP A 101 1.48 -4.51 19.42
CA ASP A 101 2.62 -5.36 19.79
C ASP A 101 3.95 -4.59 19.91
N GLY A 102 3.90 -3.25 19.89
CA GLY A 102 5.08 -2.37 19.91
C GLY A 102 5.85 -2.35 18.59
N GLY A 103 5.26 -2.89 17.52
CA GLY A 103 5.77 -2.80 16.16
C GLY A 103 5.36 -1.53 15.44
N THR A 104 5.58 -1.50 14.12
CA THR A 104 5.11 -0.41 13.27
C THR A 104 4.47 -0.97 12.01
N CYS A 105 3.32 -0.45 11.65
CA CYS A 105 2.58 -0.78 10.44
C CYS A 105 2.67 0.39 9.47
N SER A 106 3.28 0.18 8.31
CA SER A 106 3.20 1.10 7.18
C SER A 106 2.12 0.60 6.23
N GLU A 107 1.25 1.48 5.76
CA GLU A 107 0.23 1.16 4.75
C GLU A 107 0.30 2.20 3.64
N VAL A 108 0.16 1.75 2.40
CA VAL A 108 -0.04 2.59 1.23
C VAL A 108 -1.32 2.15 0.54
N GLY A 109 -2.03 3.08 -0.05
CA GLY A 109 -3.23 2.76 -0.80
C GLY A 109 -3.45 3.66 -1.99
N TRP A 110 -4.15 3.10 -2.97
CA TRP A 110 -4.58 3.77 -4.18
C TRP A 110 -6.08 3.59 -4.33
N LEU A 111 -6.81 4.70 -4.27
CA LEU A 111 -8.24 4.73 -4.52
C LEU A 111 -8.48 4.66 -6.04
N LEU A 112 -9.10 3.58 -6.51
CA LEU A 112 -9.38 3.38 -7.93
C LEU A 112 -10.66 4.11 -8.36
N ASN A 113 -11.65 4.07 -7.48
CA ASN A 113 -12.93 4.76 -7.60
C ASN A 113 -13.59 4.81 -6.20
N HIS A 114 -14.72 5.50 -6.10
CA HIS A 114 -15.42 5.64 -4.83
C HIS A 114 -15.78 4.27 -4.25
N GLY A 115 -15.27 3.98 -3.06
CA GLY A 115 -15.51 2.71 -2.38
C GLY A 115 -14.57 1.56 -2.73
N HIS A 116 -13.62 1.71 -3.66
CA HIS A 116 -12.67 0.64 -4.00
C HIS A 116 -11.22 1.14 -4.01
N ALA A 117 -10.37 0.42 -3.29
CA ALA A 117 -8.96 0.73 -3.19
C ALA A 117 -8.10 -0.53 -3.26
N ILE A 118 -6.91 -0.39 -3.81
CA ILE A 118 -5.83 -1.35 -3.61
C ILE A 118 -4.97 -0.84 -2.48
N THR A 119 -4.64 -1.69 -1.52
CA THR A 119 -3.73 -1.35 -0.45
C THR A 119 -2.63 -2.38 -0.30
N SER A 120 -1.48 -1.91 0.17
CA SER A 120 -0.36 -2.76 0.55
C SER A 120 0.14 -2.29 1.90
N LYS A 121 0.45 -3.25 2.77
CA LYS A 121 0.89 -2.97 4.12
C LYS A 121 2.16 -3.75 4.41
N CYS A 122 3.01 -3.15 5.24
CA CYS A 122 4.20 -3.78 5.78
C CYS A 122 4.14 -3.66 7.30
N THR A 123 4.33 -4.77 8.00
CA THR A 123 4.39 -4.79 9.47
C THR A 123 5.81 -5.08 9.91
N PHE A 124 6.34 -4.20 10.76
CA PHE A 124 7.68 -4.28 11.33
C PHE A 124 7.58 -4.65 12.81
N SER A 125 8.54 -5.44 13.29
CA SER A 125 8.70 -5.74 14.71
C SER A 125 9.20 -4.51 15.50
N SER A 126 9.16 -4.59 16.83
CA SER A 126 9.77 -3.59 17.73
C SER A 126 11.31 -3.47 17.56
N LYS A 127 11.93 -4.50 16.97
CA LYS A 127 13.35 -4.53 16.55
C LYS A 127 13.55 -4.04 15.12
N THR A 128 12.53 -3.46 14.48
CA THR A 128 12.53 -2.93 13.11
C THR A 128 12.77 -3.97 12.01
N THR A 129 12.57 -5.26 12.30
CA THR A 129 12.63 -6.34 11.29
C THR A 129 11.27 -6.49 10.61
N LEU A 130 11.25 -6.69 9.29
CA LEU A 130 10.01 -6.96 8.56
C LEU A 130 9.42 -8.29 9.04
N LYS A 131 8.16 -8.27 9.46
CA LYS A 131 7.40 -9.46 9.89
C LYS A 131 6.52 -9.99 8.77
N ALA A 132 5.81 -9.10 8.08
CA ALA A 132 4.85 -9.48 7.04
C ALA A 132 4.63 -8.34 6.05
N SER A 133 4.38 -8.71 4.79
CA SER A 133 3.98 -7.81 3.72
C SER A 133 2.66 -8.26 3.10
N PRO A 134 1.50 -7.89 3.66
CA PRO A 134 0.20 -8.08 3.04
C PRO A 134 -0.03 -7.22 1.78
N TYR A 135 -0.65 -7.84 0.78
CA TYR A 135 -1.29 -7.19 -0.37
C TYR A 135 -2.80 -7.38 -0.25
N ILE A 136 -3.57 -6.29 -0.38
CA ILE A 136 -5.00 -6.34 -0.09
C ILE A 136 -5.76 -5.54 -1.15
N TYR A 137 -6.78 -6.16 -1.74
CA TYR A 137 -7.81 -5.43 -2.47
C TYR A 137 -8.96 -5.16 -1.50
N MET A 138 -9.34 -3.91 -1.28
CA MET A 138 -10.33 -3.53 -0.27
C MET A 138 -11.50 -2.74 -0.86
N VAL A 139 -12.70 -3.00 -0.33
CA VAL A 139 -13.97 -2.33 -0.62
C VAL A 139 -14.48 -1.63 0.65
N VAL A 140 -15.05 -0.43 0.55
CA VAL A 140 -15.65 0.29 1.70
C VAL A 140 -16.93 -0.40 2.17
N LEU A 141 -17.12 -0.50 3.48
CA LEU A 141 -18.40 -0.85 4.10
C LEU A 141 -18.99 0.38 4.79
N PHE A 142 -20.24 0.69 4.48
CA PHE A 142 -21.04 1.75 5.12
C PHE A 142 -21.82 1.20 6.33
#